data_AF-A0A1F9J916-F1
#
_entry.id   AF-A0A1F9J916-F1
#
_cell.length_a   1.000
_cell.length_b   1.000
_cell.length_c   1.000
_cell.angle_alpha   90.00
_cell.angle_beta   90.00
_cell.angle_gamma   90.00
#
_symmetry.space_group_name_H-M   'P 1'
#
loop_
_entity.id
_entity.type
_entity.pdbx_description
1 polymer ?
#
loop_
_entity_poly.entity_id
_entity_poly.type
_entity_poly.pdbx_seq_one_letter_code
_entity_poly.pdbx_strand_id
1 'polypeptide(L)' 'MARLYGVMDRRLAEQEFLAGDYSIADIATYPWVARHERHQTRLEDFPHVKRWFDSIGARPAVQRGMDVPKAG' A
#
# COMPACT_ATOMS: atom_id res chain seq x y z
N MET A 1 -7.05 13.11 -4.31
CA MET A 1 -6.28 12.16 -3.47
C MET A 1 -4.76 12.20 -3.68
N ALA A 2 -4.27 12.83 -4.77
CA ALA A 2 -2.85 12.91 -5.12
C ALA A 2 -1.90 13.39 -4.00
N ARG A 3 -2.35 14.28 -3.09
CA ARG A 3 -1.53 14.76 -1.97
C ARG A 3 -1.05 13.63 -1.05
N LEU A 4 -1.95 12.72 -0.65
CA LEU A 4 -1.60 11.65 0.29
C LEU A 4 -0.64 10.64 -0.35
N TYR A 5 -0.92 10.26 -1.59
CA TYR A 5 -0.04 9.39 -2.37
C TYR A 5 1.33 10.03 -2.60
N GLY A 6 1.40 11.34 -2.87
CA GLY A 6 2.67 12.06 -3.00
C GLY A 6 3.48 12.12 -1.70
N VAL A 7 2.84 12.23 -0.54
CA VAL A 7 3.53 12.14 0.77
C VAL A 7 4.09 10.74 0.98
N MET A 8 3.28 9.72 0.72
CA MET A 8 3.71 8.32 0.81
C MET A 8 4.88 8.01 -0.13
N ASP A 9 4.78 8.45 -1.39
CA ASP A 9 5.80 8.18 -2.40
C ASP A 9 7.16 8.77 -2.01
N ARG A 10 7.18 10.01 -1.51
CA ARG A 10 8.40 10.63 -0.97
C ARG A 10 8.99 9.84 0.20
N ARG A 11 8.15 9.38 1.13
CA ARG A 11 8.62 8.57 2.26
C ARG A 11 9.20 7.23 1.80
N LEU A 12 8.54 6.56 0.85
CA LEU A 12 8.93 5.25 0.33
C LEU A 12 10.05 5.31 -0.71
N ALA A 13 10.46 6.51 -1.13
CA ALA A 13 11.68 6.74 -1.90
C ALA A 13 12.92 6.60 -1.02
N GLU A 14 12.82 6.92 0.27
CA GLU A 14 13.93 6.86 1.23
C GLU A 14 13.99 5.55 2.01
N GLN A 15 12.89 4.79 2.05
CA GLN A 15 12.72 3.63 2.91
C GLN A 15 11.96 2.51 2.20
N GLU A 16 12.26 1.25 2.55
CA GLU A 16 11.57 0.11 1.98
C GLU A 16 10.09 0.07 2.39
N PHE A 17 9.82 0.35 3.67
CA PHE A 17 8.50 0.38 4.30
C PHE A 17 8.21 1.74 4.97
N LEU A 18 6.95 2.00 5.34
CA LEU A 18 6.53 3.32 5.85
C LEU A 18 7.30 3.74 7.11
N ALA A 19 7.61 2.78 7.99
CA ALA A 19 8.37 2.99 9.22
C ALA A 19 9.87 2.66 9.09
N GLY A 20 10.39 2.44 7.89
CA GLY A 20 11.72 1.86 7.66
C GLY A 20 11.62 0.34 7.52
N ASP A 21 11.39 -0.34 8.64
CA ASP A 21 11.09 -1.77 8.68
C ASP A 21 9.57 -2.05 8.54
N TYR A 22 9.22 -3.24 8.08
CA TYR A 22 7.83 -3.67 7.96
C TYR A 22 7.14 -3.65 9.32
N SER A 23 6.06 -2.89 9.43
CA SER A 23 5.42 -2.60 10.72
C SER A 23 3.90 -2.52 10.62
N ILE A 24 3.27 -2.26 11.76
CA ILE A 24 1.83 -1.98 11.82
C ILE A 24 1.41 -0.78 10.94
N ALA A 25 2.33 0.15 10.64
CA ALA A 25 2.04 1.27 9.76
C ALA A 25 1.71 0.79 8.34
N ASP A 26 2.44 -0.21 7.85
CA ASP A 26 2.20 -0.82 6.54
C ASP A 26 0.91 -1.63 6.54
N ILE A 27 0.68 -2.41 7.60
CA ILE A 27 -0.53 -3.24 7.77
C ILE A 27 -1.78 -2.35 7.81
N ALA A 28 -1.75 -1.23 8.53
CA ALA A 28 -2.87 -0.31 8.64
C ALA A 28 -3.13 0.45 7.34
N THR A 29 -2.08 0.76 6.57
CA THR A 29 -2.18 1.60 5.37
C THR A 29 -2.50 0.80 4.12
N TYR A 30 -2.01 -0.44 4.01
CA TYR A 30 -2.16 -1.27 2.81
C TYR A 30 -3.62 -1.49 2.38
N PRO A 31 -4.58 -1.83 3.27
CA PRO A 31 -5.97 -2.02 2.86
C PRO A 31 -6.61 -0.76 2.30
N TRP A 32 -6.20 0.42 2.78
CA TRP A 32 -6.65 1.70 2.23
C TRP A 32 -6.09 1.91 0.83
N VAL A 33 -4.79 1.68 0.61
CA VAL A 33 -4.17 1.80 -0.72
C VAL A 33 -4.69 0.76 -1.70
N ALA A 34 -5.05 -0.44 -1.26
CA ALA A 34 -5.71 -1.47 -2.07
C ALA A 34 -7.08 -1.05 -2.65
N ARG A 35 -7.58 0.12 -2.27
CA ARG A 35 -8.78 0.76 -2.85
C ARG A 35 -8.43 1.97 -3.73
N HIS A 36 -7.19 2.10 -4.21
CA HIS A 36 -6.73 3.25 -5.01
C HIS A 36 -7.61 3.56 -6.23
N GLU A 37 -8.22 2.57 -6.86
CA GLU A 37 -9.19 2.77 -7.95
C GLU A 37 -10.40 3.59 -7.50
N ARG A 38 -10.93 3.30 -6.29
CA ARG A 38 -12.03 4.08 -5.68
C ARG A 38 -11.58 5.49 -5.31
N HIS A 39 -10.28 5.69 -5.11
CA HIS A 39 -9.68 7.01 -4.91
C HIS A 39 -9.40 7.75 -6.23
N GLN A 40 -9.77 7.16 -7.37
CA GLN A 40 -9.45 7.66 -8.72
C GLN A 40 -7.95 7.95 -8.87
N THR A 41 -7.12 7.07 -8.31
CA THR A 41 -5.67 7.21 -8.25
C THR A 41 -5.00 6.07 -9.02
N ARG A 42 -4.09 6.43 -9.91
CA ARG A 42 -3.23 5.52 -10.66
C ARG A 42 -1.95 5.31 -9.90
N LEU A 43 -1.60 4.06 -9.56
CA LEU A 43 -0.38 3.76 -8.82
C LEU A 43 0.88 3.98 -9.68
N GLU A 44 0.72 3.96 -11.00
CA GLU A 44 1.82 4.18 -11.96
C GLU A 44 2.42 5.59 -11.82
N ASP A 45 1.65 6.55 -11.32
CA ASP A 45 2.10 7.93 -11.08
C ASP A 45 2.94 8.05 -9.78
N PHE A 46 3.00 6.99 -8.97
CA PHE A 46 3.66 6.92 -7.66
C PHE A 46 4.53 5.66 -7.58
N PRO A 47 5.70 5.64 -8.23
CA PRO A 47 6.49 4.42 -8.42
C PRO A 47 6.94 3.75 -7.12
N HIS A 48 7.21 4.52 -6.06
CA HIS A 48 7.63 3.98 -4.77
C HIS A 48 6.44 3.42 -3.99
N VAL A 49 5.27 4.05 -4.10
CA VAL A 49 4.01 3.48 -3.58
C VAL A 49 3.68 2.20 -4.32
N LYS A 50 3.84 2.15 -5.65
CA LYS A 50 3.58 0.95 -6.44
C LYS A 50 4.51 -0.19 -6.03
N ARG A 51 5.83 0.05 -5.93
CA ARG A 51 6.80 -0.94 -5.41
C ARG A 51 6.36 -1.49 -4.07
N TRP A 52 6.09 -0.62 -3.11
CA TRP A 52 5.66 -1.00 -1.76
C TRP A 52 4.35 -1.80 -1.78
N PHE A 53 3.38 -1.39 -2.59
CA PHE A 53 2.10 -2.05 -2.73
C PHE A 53 2.25 -3.48 -3.28
N ASP A 54 3.02 -3.63 -4.36
CA ASP A 54 3.27 -4.93 -4.99
C ASP A 54 4.02 -5.87 -4.02
N SER A 55 5.07 -5.38 -3.35
CA SER A 55 5.83 -6.14 -2.36
C SER A 55 4.98 -6.63 -1.18
N ILE A 56 4.09 -5.80 -0.66
CA ILE A 56 3.21 -6.19 0.45
C ILE A 56 2.11 -7.14 -0.03
N GLY A 57 1.52 -6.89 -1.20
CA GLY A 57 0.48 -7.73 -1.78
C GLY A 57 0.94 -9.14 -2.13
N ALA A 58 2.25 -9.32 -2.40
CA ALA A 58 2.85 -10.63 -2.61
C ALA A 58 2.93 -11.49 -1.33
N ARG A 59 2.75 -10.91 -0.14
CA ARG A 59 2.91 -11.64 1.13
C ARG A 59 1.68 -12.56 1.36
N PRO A 60 1.89 -13.87 1.61
CA PRO A 60 0.77 -14.80 1.84
C PRO A 60 -0.15 -14.41 3.01
N ALA A 61 0.40 -13.78 4.05
CA ALA A 61 -0.40 -13.32 5.19
C ALA A 61 -1.32 -12.16 4.83
N VAL A 62 -0.89 -11.26 3.95
CA VAL A 62 -1.68 -10.12 3.48
C VAL A 62 -2.82 -10.61 2.59
N GLN A 63 -2.53 -11.52 1.65
CA GLN A 63 -3.55 -12.12 0.79
C GLN A 63 -4.66 -12.79 1.61
N ARG A 64 -4.27 -13.59 2.63
CA ARG A 64 -5.23 -14.19 3.57
C ARG A 64 -6.04 -13.15 4.35
N GLY A 65 -5.42 -12.06 4.78
CA GLY A 65 -6.10 -11.00 5.53
C GLY A 65 -7.09 -10.19 4.67
N MET A 66 -6.75 -9.94 3.40
CA MET A 66 -7.60 -9.19 2.46
C MET A 66 -8.79 -10.00 1.94
N ASP A 67 -8.77 -11.32 2.12
CA ASP A 67 -9.88 -12.25 1.82
C ASP A 67 -10.88 -12.40 3.01
N VAL A 68 -10.80 -11.52 4.03
CA VAL A 68 -11.66 -11.59 5.22
C VAL A 68 -12.52 -10.32 5.36
N PRO A 69 -13.84 -10.45 5.60
CA PRO A 69 -14.61 -11.69 5.50
C PRO A 69 -14.60 -12.20 4.06
N LYS A 70 -14.67 -13.52 3.88
CA LYS A 70 -14.78 -14.10 2.55
C LYS A 70 -15.99 -13.47 1.86
N ALA A 71 -15.80 -13.04 0.62
CA ALA A 71 -16.94 -12.67 -0.21
C ALA A 71 -17.88 -13.88 -0.26
N GLY A 72 -19.11 -13.68 0.19
CA GLY A 72 -20.14 -14.73 0.27
C GLY A 72 -20.61 -15.20 -1.10
#